data_AF-A0A2H9SZ43-F1
#
_entry.id   AF-A0A2H9SZ43-F1
#
_cell.length_a   1.000
_cell.length_b   1.000
_cell.length_c   1.000
_cell.angle_alpha   90.00
_cell.angle_beta   90.00
_cell.angle_gamma   90.00
#
_symmetry.space_group_name_H-M   'P 1'
#
loop_
_entity.id
_entity.type
_entity.pdbx_description
1 polymer ?
#
loop_
_entity_poly.entity_id
_entity_poly.type
_entity_poly.pdbx_seq_one_letter_code
_entity_poly.pdbx_strand_id
1 'polypeptide(L)'
;MMANLFKHHPSPFMLAHLQSVFCTLDEDALSVRIQEFLRFIYLQSLKDGGFIPVTDEIDQIWHEYILQTREYLALCNDLPHAQFVHHQTATLATYIQTRNRKEVIQDMLMWIPTYVETFGKFTEKTAPYWTIVQFLLKHTSLTLSQLNSITFR
;
A
#
# COMPACT_ATOMS: atom_id res chain seq x y z
N MET A 1 -9.88 -8.72 12.61
CA MET A 1 -8.73 -8.89 11.69
C MET A 1 -8.02 -7.56 11.44
N MET A 2 -8.62 -6.59 10.75
CA MET A 2 -8.08 -5.24 10.52
C MET A 2 -7.51 -4.53 11.78
N ALA A 3 -8.29 -4.51 12.86
CA ALA A 3 -7.91 -3.86 14.11
C ALA A 3 -6.71 -4.52 14.83
N ASN A 4 -6.25 -5.70 14.39
CA ASN A 4 -5.07 -6.35 14.97
C ASN A 4 -3.78 -5.99 14.23
N LEU A 5 -3.84 -5.80 12.92
CA LEU A 5 -2.66 -5.51 12.10
C LEU A 5 -1.95 -4.23 12.59
N PHE A 6 -2.69 -3.13 12.69
CA PHE A 6 -2.16 -1.83 13.15
C PHE A 6 -1.87 -1.76 14.65
N LYS A 7 -2.26 -2.77 15.43
CA LYS A 7 -1.92 -2.84 16.87
C LYS A 7 -0.62 -3.58 17.13
N HIS A 8 -0.22 -4.47 16.22
CA HIS A 8 0.95 -5.32 16.39
C HIS A 8 2.12 -4.92 15.48
N HIS A 9 1.86 -4.12 14.43
CA HIS A 9 2.87 -3.66 13.49
C HIS A 9 2.93 -2.13 13.42
N PRO A 10 4.15 -1.55 13.34
CA PRO A 10 5.45 -2.20 13.51
C PRO A 10 5.67 -2.71 14.95
N SER A 11 6.46 -3.76 15.11
CA SER A 11 7.01 -4.11 16.43
C SER A 11 7.91 -2.97 16.95
N PRO A 12 8.22 -2.88 18.26
CA PRO A 12 9.12 -1.86 18.77
C PRO A 12 10.50 -1.87 18.11
N PHE A 13 11.01 -3.06 17.75
CA PHE A 13 12.27 -3.20 17.04
C PHE A 13 12.17 -2.65 15.61
N MET A 14 11.12 -3.01 14.88
CA MET A 14 10.91 -2.53 13.51
C MET A 14 10.67 -1.02 13.48
N LEU A 15 9.94 -0.48 14.46
CA LEU A 15 9.71 0.96 14.58
C LEU A 15 11.02 1.72 14.83
N ALA A 16 11.86 1.24 15.75
CA ALA A 16 13.15 1.85 16.02
C ALA A 16 14.07 1.83 14.79
N HIS A 17 14.05 0.73 14.02
CA HIS A 17 14.77 0.62 12.75
C HIS A 17 14.29 1.67 11.74
N LEU A 18 12.98 1.77 11.52
CA LEU A 18 12.39 2.75 10.59
C LEU A 18 12.69 4.19 11.03
N GLN A 19 12.61 4.50 12.32
CA GLN A 19 12.97 5.81 12.85
C GLN A 19 14.45 6.14 12.62
N SER A 20 15.34 5.15 12.71
CA SER A 20 16.76 5.34 12.43
C SER A 20 17.05 5.57 10.95
N VAL A 21 16.42 4.80 10.05
CA VAL A 21 16.62 4.91 8.60
C VAL A 21 16.03 6.20 8.06
N PHE A 22 14.81 6.55 8.49
CA PHE A 22 14.08 7.73 8.04
C PHE A 22 14.19 8.91 9.03
N CYS A 23 15.35 9.06 9.67
CA CYS A 23 15.57 10.04 10.75
C CYS A 23 15.46 11.52 10.31
N THR A 24 15.38 11.78 9.01
CA THR A 24 15.16 13.12 8.44
C THR A 24 13.68 13.47 8.25
N LEU A 25 12.77 12.50 8.36
CA LEU A 25 11.33 12.74 8.33
C LEU A 25 10.84 13.13 9.73
N ASP A 26 9.84 14.01 9.78
CA ASP A 26 9.08 14.20 11.01
C ASP A 26 8.25 12.96 11.36
N GLU A 27 7.88 12.84 12.64
CA GLU A 27 7.18 11.67 13.17
C GLU A 27 5.81 11.45 12.53
N ASP A 28 5.06 12.52 12.18
CA ASP A 28 3.75 12.40 11.54
C ASP A 28 3.90 11.86 10.12
N ALA A 29 4.85 12.39 9.36
CA ALA A 29 5.15 11.93 8.01
C ALA A 29 5.56 10.46 7.98
N LEU A 30 6.46 10.04 8.88
CA LEU A 30 6.86 8.64 8.99
C LEU A 30 5.68 7.75 9.39
N SER A 31 4.90 8.16 10.39
CA SER A 31 3.71 7.42 10.85
C SER A 31 2.70 7.21 9.72
N VAL A 32 2.42 8.24 8.92
CA VAL A 32 1.50 8.12 7.76
C VAL A 32 2.07 7.14 6.72
N ARG A 33 3.37 7.22 6.39
CA ARG A 33 4.00 6.29 5.44
C ARG A 33 3.92 4.84 5.90
N ILE A 34 4.18 4.59 7.19
CA ILE A 34 4.05 3.26 7.78
C ILE A 34 2.60 2.77 7.69
N GLN A 35 1.63 3.61 8.01
CA GLN A 35 0.21 3.25 7.92
C GLN A 35 -0.21 2.95 6.47
N GLU A 36 0.18 3.76 5.49
CA GLU A 36 -0.14 3.50 4.08
C GLU A 36 0.57 2.24 3.55
N PHE A 37 1.80 1.97 3.97
CA PHE A 37 2.47 0.69 3.70
C PHE A 37 1.66 -0.50 4.24
N LEU A 38 1.20 -0.44 5.48
CA LEU A 38 0.39 -1.51 6.07
C LEU A 38 -0.96 -1.67 5.33
N ARG A 39 -1.56 -0.58 4.86
CA ARG A 39 -2.77 -0.60 4.01
C ARG A 39 -2.48 -1.27 2.66
N PHE A 40 -1.36 -0.91 2.03
CA PHE A 40 -0.89 -1.50 0.78
C PHE A 40 -0.68 -3.01 0.90
N ILE A 41 0.11 -3.46 1.88
CA ILE A 41 0.45 -4.88 1.97
C ILE A 41 -0.79 -5.73 2.31
N TYR A 42 -1.72 -5.18 3.08
CA TYR A 42 -3.03 -5.79 3.30
C TYR A 42 -3.82 -5.95 1.99
N LEU A 43 -3.95 -4.89 1.19
CA LEU A 43 -4.65 -4.98 -0.10
C LEU A 43 -3.97 -5.96 -1.06
N GLN A 44 -2.64 -5.99 -1.05
CA GLN A 44 -1.86 -6.93 -1.84
C GLN A 44 -2.12 -8.38 -1.40
N SER A 45 -2.24 -8.66 -0.10
CA SER A 45 -2.54 -10.01 0.42
C SER A 45 -3.96 -10.52 0.14
N LEU A 46 -4.89 -9.62 -0.20
CA LEU A 46 -6.24 -10.00 -0.61
C LEU A 46 -6.30 -10.53 -2.05
N LYS A 47 -5.24 -10.30 -2.84
CA LYS A 47 -5.20 -10.69 -4.24
C LYS A 47 -4.22 -11.85 -4.45
N ASP A 48 -4.62 -12.81 -5.28
CA ASP A 48 -3.71 -13.84 -5.80
C ASP A 48 -2.86 -13.25 -6.94
N GLY A 49 -1.98 -12.32 -6.58
CA GLY A 49 -1.13 -11.56 -7.51
C GLY A 49 -1.77 -10.25 -8.00
N GLY A 50 -1.19 -9.68 -9.05
CA GLY A 50 -1.57 -8.35 -9.54
C GLY A 50 -0.67 -7.24 -9.02
N PHE A 51 -0.78 -6.05 -9.62
CA PHE A 51 0.11 -4.93 -9.37
C PHE A 51 -0.67 -3.73 -8.81
N ILE A 52 -0.34 -3.33 -7.58
CA ILE A 52 -0.83 -2.09 -6.97
C ILE A 52 0.33 -1.09 -6.95
N PRO A 53 0.30 -0.05 -7.81
CA PRO A 53 1.37 0.94 -7.84
C PRO A 53 1.29 1.86 -6.62
N VAL A 54 2.27 1.77 -5.74
CA VAL A 54 2.53 2.73 -4.67
C VAL A 54 3.64 3.69 -5.08
N THR A 55 3.87 4.74 -4.28
CA THR A 55 4.99 5.66 -4.52
C THR A 55 6.29 5.10 -3.97
N ASP A 56 7.41 5.68 -4.39
CA ASP A 56 8.75 5.32 -3.92
C ASP A 56 8.86 5.40 -2.38
N GLU A 57 8.16 6.36 -1.75
CA GLU A 57 8.16 6.49 -0.29
C GLU A 57 7.58 5.27 0.43
N ILE A 58 6.52 4.67 -0.12
CA ILE A 58 5.88 3.48 0.45
C ILE A 58 6.68 2.24 0.12
N ASP A 59 7.19 2.17 -1.10
CA ASP A 59 8.05 1.09 -1.56
C ASP A 59 9.34 1.01 -0.72
N GLN A 60 9.91 2.14 -0.31
CA GLN A 60 11.06 2.18 0.61
C GLN A 60 10.72 1.63 2.00
N ILE A 61 9.53 1.90 2.56
CA ILE A 61 9.11 1.27 3.82
C ILE A 61 9.03 -0.25 3.64
N TRP A 62 8.49 -0.72 2.51
CA TRP A 62 8.41 -2.16 2.24
C TRP A 62 9.79 -2.80 2.12
N HIS A 63 10.73 -2.15 1.44
CA HIS A 63 12.12 -2.61 1.35
C HIS A 63 12.75 -2.80 2.73
N GLU A 64 12.58 -1.85 3.64
CA GLU A 64 13.11 -1.99 5.00
C GLU A 64 12.46 -3.16 5.75
N TYR A 65 11.17 -3.42 5.55
CA TYR A 65 10.50 -4.60 6.12
C TYR A 65 11.12 -5.90 5.58
N ILE A 66 11.27 -6.05 4.26
CA ILE A 66 11.76 -7.30 3.64
C ILE A 66 13.16 -7.66 4.14
N LEU A 67 14.01 -6.66 4.42
CA LEU A 67 15.34 -6.87 5.00
C LEU A 67 15.28 -7.39 6.44
N GLN A 68 14.25 -7.02 7.21
CA GLN A 68 13.97 -7.53 8.55
C GLN A 68 13.12 -8.82 8.48
N THR A 69 13.71 -9.89 7.94
CA THR A 69 12.99 -11.12 7.53
C THR A 69 12.06 -11.72 8.59
N ARG A 70 12.44 -11.69 9.88
CA ARG A 70 11.58 -12.17 10.97
C ARG A 70 10.36 -11.28 11.18
N GLU A 71 10.56 -9.96 11.16
CA GLU A 71 9.49 -8.98 11.32
C GLU A 71 8.54 -9.04 10.11
N TYR A 72 9.09 -9.19 8.90
CA TYR A 72 8.28 -9.32 7.68
C TYR A 72 7.46 -10.60 7.62
N LEU A 73 8.04 -11.74 8.04
CA LEU A 73 7.30 -12.98 8.14
C LEU A 73 6.17 -12.88 9.18
N ALA A 74 6.43 -12.25 10.33
CA ALA A 74 5.39 -12.00 11.34
C ALA A 74 4.26 -11.13 10.78
N LEU A 75 4.61 -10.05 10.06
CA LEU A 75 3.63 -9.21 9.36
C LEU A 75 2.78 -10.04 8.41
N CYS A 76 3.40 -10.84 7.52
CA CYS A 76 2.69 -11.67 6.54
C CYS A 76 1.74 -12.68 7.20
N ASN A 77 2.12 -13.25 8.35
CA ASN A 77 1.26 -14.17 9.09
C ASN A 77 0.01 -13.50 9.68
N ASP A 78 0.08 -12.19 9.96
CA ASP A 78 -1.04 -11.39 10.47
C ASP A 78 -1.94 -10.82 9.34
N LEU A 79 -1.52 -10.93 8.08
CA LEU A 79 -2.30 -10.53 6.92
C LEU A 79 -3.44 -11.54 6.62
N PRO A 80 -4.47 -11.11 5.87
CA PRO A 80 -5.41 -12.03 5.26
C PRO A 80 -4.72 -13.25 4.63
N HIS A 81 -5.30 -14.42 4.85
CA HIS A 81 -4.79 -15.72 4.37
C HIS A 81 -3.45 -16.18 4.95
N ALA A 82 -2.76 -15.38 5.78
CA ALA A 82 -1.48 -15.71 6.42
C ALA A 82 -0.43 -16.22 5.43
N GLN A 83 -0.36 -15.59 4.25
CA GLN A 83 0.57 -15.96 3.18
C GLN A 83 1.70 -14.94 3.04
N PHE A 84 2.86 -15.43 2.62
CA PHE A 84 4.01 -14.58 2.34
C PHE A 84 3.75 -13.75 1.08
N VAL A 85 3.75 -12.42 1.22
CA VAL A 85 3.61 -11.52 0.07
C VAL A 85 4.99 -11.35 -0.57
N HIS A 86 5.16 -11.86 -1.77
CA HIS A 86 6.44 -11.76 -2.49
C HIS A 86 6.59 -10.37 -3.12
N HIS A 87 7.74 -9.74 -2.87
CA HIS A 87 8.15 -8.55 -3.61
C HIS A 87 8.78 -8.95 -4.95
N GLN A 88 8.45 -8.23 -6.00
CA GLN A 88 9.05 -8.38 -7.32
C GLN A 88 9.36 -7.00 -7.88
N THR A 89 10.62 -6.79 -8.26
CA THR A 89 11.03 -5.58 -8.96
C THR A 89 10.50 -5.62 -10.40
N ALA A 90 9.23 -5.28 -10.57
CA ALA A 90 8.59 -5.13 -11.86
C ALA A 90 8.20 -3.67 -12.05
N THR A 91 8.73 -3.04 -13.09
CA THR A 91 8.25 -1.71 -13.48
C THR A 91 6.85 -1.84 -14.06
N LEU A 92 6.06 -0.76 -14.01
CA LEU A 92 4.79 -0.73 -14.71
C LEU A 92 4.96 -1.05 -16.22
N ALA A 93 6.04 -0.56 -16.84
CA ALA A 93 6.35 -0.85 -18.24
C ALA A 93 6.55 -2.35 -18.51
N THR A 94 7.19 -3.06 -17.59
CA THR A 94 7.33 -4.53 -17.66
C THR A 94 5.98 -5.22 -17.41
N TYR A 95 5.21 -4.74 -16.43
CA TYR A 95 3.92 -5.31 -16.07
C TYR A 95 2.94 -5.29 -17.25
N ILE A 96 2.83 -4.14 -17.94
CA ILE A 96 1.92 -3.98 -19.08
C ILE A 96 2.28 -4.83 -20.30
N GLN A 97 3.54 -5.27 -20.43
CA GLN A 97 3.96 -6.12 -21.54
C GLN A 97 3.47 -7.57 -21.37
N THR A 98 3.22 -8.00 -20.13
CA THR A 98 2.87 -9.39 -19.80
C THR A 98 1.37 -9.64 -19.66
N ARG A 99 0.56 -8.58 -19.77
CA ARG A 99 -0.89 -8.59 -19.50
C ARG A 99 -1.63 -7.83 -20.59
N ASN A 100 -2.90 -8.15 -20.79
CA ASN A 100 -3.71 -7.31 -21.67
C ASN A 100 -4.11 -6.00 -20.96
N ARG A 101 -4.42 -4.98 -21.75
CA ARG A 101 -4.75 -3.63 -21.24
C ARG A 101 -5.90 -3.64 -20.21
N LYS A 102 -6.90 -4.51 -20.38
CA LYS A 102 -8.07 -4.56 -19.49
C LYS A 102 -7.66 -5.06 -18.11
N GLU A 103 -6.86 -6.13 -18.04
CA GLU A 103 -6.33 -6.68 -16.79
C GLU A 103 -5.50 -5.65 -16.05
N VAL A 104 -4.59 -4.95 -16.74
CA VAL A 104 -3.76 -3.90 -16.15
C VAL A 104 -4.62 -2.82 -15.49
N ILE A 105 -5.64 -2.33 -16.20
CA ILE A 105 -6.54 -1.30 -15.68
C ILE A 105 -7.33 -1.83 -14.47
N GLN A 106 -7.77 -3.09 -14.51
CA GLN A 106 -8.45 -3.72 -13.37
C GLN A 106 -7.53 -3.79 -12.16
N ASP A 107 -6.29 -4.25 -12.32
CA ASP A 107 -5.33 -4.35 -11.22
C ASP A 107 -5.05 -2.99 -10.57
N MET A 108 -4.93 -1.95 -11.42
CA MET A 108 -4.68 -0.57 -10.99
C MET A 108 -5.83 0.08 -10.24
N LEU A 109 -7.09 -0.28 -10.54
CA LEU A 109 -8.25 0.47 -10.07
C LEU A 109 -9.11 -0.31 -9.07
N MET A 110 -9.23 -1.63 -9.21
CA MET A 110 -10.24 -2.42 -8.49
C MET A 110 -10.02 -2.49 -6.98
N TRP A 111 -8.82 -2.14 -6.49
CA TRP A 111 -8.53 -2.09 -5.07
C TRP A 111 -9.04 -0.81 -4.38
N ILE A 112 -9.34 0.26 -5.14
CA ILE A 112 -9.66 1.58 -4.57
C ILE A 112 -10.91 1.52 -3.67
N PRO A 113 -12.04 0.89 -4.07
CA PRO A 113 -13.19 0.80 -3.16
C PRO A 113 -12.91 -0.08 -1.95
N THR A 114 -12.16 -1.17 -2.11
CA THR A 114 -11.73 -2.01 -0.99
C THR A 114 -10.89 -1.21 0.00
N TYR A 115 -10.02 -0.30 -0.46
CA TYR A 115 -9.32 0.63 0.42
C TYR A 115 -10.32 1.47 1.23
N VAL A 116 -11.27 2.12 0.56
CA VAL A 116 -12.21 3.05 1.21
C VAL A 116 -13.12 2.34 2.21
N GLU A 117 -13.63 1.17 1.85
CA GLU A 117 -14.48 0.35 2.71
C GLU A 117 -13.73 -0.21 3.92
N THR A 118 -12.45 -0.54 3.75
CA THR A 118 -11.64 -1.17 4.79
C THR A 118 -11.00 -0.16 5.74
N PHE A 119 -10.47 0.94 5.21
CA PHE A 119 -9.62 1.89 5.93
C PHE A 119 -10.25 3.27 6.12
N GLY A 120 -11.35 3.54 5.41
CA GLY A 120 -11.94 4.87 5.34
C GLY A 120 -11.39 5.69 4.18
N LYS A 121 -11.77 6.96 4.15
CA LYS A 121 -11.56 7.85 3.01
C LYS A 121 -10.09 8.22 2.82
N PHE A 122 -9.68 8.32 1.55
CA PHE A 122 -8.48 9.08 1.20
C PHE A 122 -8.62 10.53 1.65
N THR A 123 -7.53 11.06 2.20
CA THR A 123 -7.38 12.44 2.64
C THR A 123 -6.24 13.09 1.87
N GLU A 124 -6.08 14.41 2.02
CA GLU A 124 -4.91 15.12 1.46
C GLU A 124 -3.57 14.58 2.01
N LYS A 125 -3.57 13.96 3.21
CA LYS A 125 -2.37 13.33 3.79
C LYS A 125 -2.08 11.93 3.25
N THR A 126 -3.11 11.18 2.86
CA THR A 126 -2.97 9.75 2.51
C THR A 126 -2.97 9.52 0.99
N ALA A 127 -3.77 10.28 0.24
CA ALA A 127 -3.85 10.20 -1.21
C ALA A 127 -2.49 10.35 -1.94
N PRO A 128 -1.55 11.20 -1.48
CA PRO A 128 -0.25 11.33 -2.13
C PRO A 128 0.58 10.04 -2.14
N TYR A 129 0.31 9.05 -1.31
CA TYR A 129 1.12 7.83 -1.24
C TYR A 129 0.67 6.71 -2.20
N TRP A 130 -0.33 6.99 -3.04
CA TRP A 130 -0.89 6.04 -4.00
C TRP A 130 -0.77 6.58 -5.41
N THR A 131 0.11 5.98 -6.21
CA THR A 131 0.48 6.47 -7.55
C THR A 131 -0.72 6.65 -8.46
N ILE A 132 -1.65 5.69 -8.49
CA ILE A 132 -2.85 5.81 -9.34
C ILE A 132 -3.83 6.86 -8.80
N VAL A 133 -3.91 7.06 -7.49
CA VAL A 133 -4.78 8.08 -6.89
C VAL A 133 -4.26 9.47 -7.24
N GLN A 134 -2.96 9.72 -7.09
CA GLN A 134 -2.33 10.95 -7.54
C GLN A 134 -2.58 11.20 -9.04
N PHE A 135 -2.40 10.16 -9.87
CA PHE A 135 -2.63 10.25 -11.29
C PHE A 135 -4.07 10.67 -11.61
N LEU A 136 -5.06 10.02 -10.99
CA LEU A 136 -6.47 10.34 -11.18
C LEU A 136 -6.79 11.77 -10.76
N LEU A 137 -6.33 12.21 -9.60
CA LEU A 137 -6.60 13.56 -9.09
C LEU A 137 -5.93 14.66 -9.93
N LYS A 138 -4.75 14.38 -10.50
CA LYS A 138 -3.96 15.37 -11.26
C LYS A 138 -4.36 15.45 -12.73
N HIS A 139 -4.72 14.32 -13.34
CA HIS A 139 -4.90 14.20 -14.79
C HIS A 139 -6.35 13.97 -15.21
N THR A 140 -7.28 13.95 -14.26
CA THR A 140 -8.72 13.89 -14.54
C THR A 140 -9.46 15.00 -13.79
N SER A 141 -10.76 15.15 -14.03
CA SER A 141 -11.62 16.06 -13.26
C SER A 141 -12.14 15.45 -11.96
N LEU A 142 -11.63 14.28 -11.54
CA LEU A 142 -12.05 13.63 -10.31
C LEU A 142 -11.51 14.39 -9.08
N THR A 143 -12.41 14.66 -8.15
CA THR A 143 -12.09 15.16 -6.81
C THR A 143 -11.86 14.00 -5.83
N LEU A 144 -11.20 14.27 -4.69
CA LEU A 144 -11.11 13.30 -3.58
C LEU A 144 -12.49 12.82 -3.12
N SER A 145 -13.49 13.69 -3.10
CA SER A 145 -14.86 13.32 -2.71
C SER A 145 -15.45 12.30 -3.69
N GLN A 146 -15.31 12.53 -5.00
CA GLN A 146 -15.77 11.60 -6.03
C GLN A 146 -15.02 10.28 -5.98
N LEU A 147 -13.69 10.30 -5.83
CA LEU A 147 -12.87 9.09 -5.68
C LEU A 147 -13.32 8.25 -4.48
N ASN A 148 -13.55 8.88 -3.33
CA ASN A 148 -14.03 8.23 -2.11
C ASN A 148 -15.47 7.70 -2.21
N SER A 149 -16.21 8.07 -3.27
CA SER A 149 -17.56 7.57 -3.53
C SER A 149 -17.60 6.47 -4.59
N ILE A 150 -16.47 6.10 -5.18
CA ILE A 150 -16.41 5.01 -6.16
C ILE A 150 -16.72 3.70 -5.44
N THR A 151 -17.73 3.00 -5.94
CA THR A 151 -18.08 1.63 -5.53
C THR A 151 -18.04 0.74 -6.76
N PHE A 152 -17.40 -0.42 -6.68
CA PHE A 152 -17.58 -1.46 -7.71
C PHE A 152 -18.70 -2.39 -7.26
N ARG A 153 -19.74 -2.52 -8.08
CA ARG A 153 -20.78 -3.55 -7.97
C ARG A 153 -20.44 -4.71 -8.88
#